data_AF-A0A850B7G7-F1
#
_entry.id   AF-A0A850B7G7-F1
#
_cell.length_a   1.000
_cell.length_b   1.000
_cell.length_c   1.000
_cell.angle_alpha   90.00
_cell.angle_beta   90.00
_cell.angle_gamma   90.00
#
_symmetry.space_group_name_H-M   'P 1'
#
loop_
_entity.id
_entity.type
_entity.pdbx_description
1 polymer ?
#
loop_
_entity_poly.entity_id
_entity_poly.type
_entity_poly.pdbx_seq_one_letter_code
_entity_poly.pdbx_strand_id
1 'polypeptide(L)'
;MGRFVKSAALFVVFASAAACGPGEARAPNPTRPLDERRAIEVIRKAISLEGEKPAAGRDVTLVGTGKTLRVDVGVEGHEYGVAYITAEDASKLGDAIPPKNNPDEKLRLARVGETGEVRIVLLYQDNYRYDDLIGEGHEQTTITAERVLSRDVQDFITHAKTRKLK
;
A
#
# COMPACT_ATOMS: atom_id res chain seq x y z
N MET A 1 -11.20 -88.09 10.54
CA MET A 1 -10.02 -87.23 10.27
C MET A 1 -10.41 -86.20 9.22
N GLY A 2 -10.24 -84.89 9.48
CA GLY A 2 -10.02 -83.92 8.39
C GLY A 2 -11.09 -82.86 8.09
N ARG A 3 -11.05 -81.76 8.88
CA ARG A 3 -11.14 -80.33 8.47
C ARG A 3 -12.48 -79.76 7.97
N PHE A 4 -13.07 -78.95 8.86
CA PHE A 4 -13.94 -77.81 8.56
C PHE A 4 -13.17 -76.70 7.82
N VAL A 5 -13.79 -76.09 6.80
CA VAL A 5 -13.43 -74.74 6.34
C VAL A 5 -14.73 -73.95 6.13
N LYS A 6 -14.88 -72.87 6.90
CA LYS A 6 -15.93 -71.85 6.80
C LYS A 6 -15.44 -70.75 5.84
N SER A 7 -16.29 -70.23 4.97
CA SER A 7 -16.14 -68.92 4.30
C SER A 7 -17.53 -68.50 3.80
N ALA A 8 -18.33 -67.71 4.53
CA ALA A 8 -18.19 -66.30 4.93
C ALA A 8 -18.33 -65.32 3.76
N ALA A 9 -19.45 -64.61 3.79
CA ALA A 9 -20.03 -63.69 2.82
C ALA A 9 -19.10 -62.59 2.29
N LEU A 10 -19.26 -62.26 1.01
CA LEU A 10 -18.64 -61.11 0.36
C LEU A 10 -19.57 -59.90 0.47
N PHE A 11 -19.18 -58.91 1.29
CA PHE A 11 -19.74 -57.57 1.35
C PHE A 11 -19.25 -56.76 0.14
N VAL A 12 -20.15 -56.17 -0.63
CA VAL A 12 -19.81 -55.18 -1.67
C VAL A 12 -19.86 -53.79 -1.04
N VAL A 13 -18.71 -53.12 -0.93
CA VAL A 13 -18.60 -51.73 -0.47
C VAL A 13 -18.47 -50.80 -1.68
N PHE A 14 -19.39 -49.83 -1.76
CA PHE A 14 -19.37 -48.70 -2.69
C PHE A 14 -18.17 -47.79 -2.37
N ALA A 15 -17.24 -47.62 -3.31
CA ALA A 15 -16.15 -46.65 -3.20
C ALA A 15 -16.40 -45.46 -4.14
N SER A 16 -17.04 -44.42 -3.61
CA SER A 16 -17.09 -43.10 -4.24
C SER A 16 -15.76 -42.39 -3.97
N ALA A 17 -14.81 -42.47 -4.89
CA ALA A 17 -13.59 -41.69 -4.81
C ALA A 17 -13.91 -40.21 -5.12
N ALA A 18 -13.93 -39.41 -4.06
CA ALA A 18 -14.05 -37.97 -4.11
C ALA A 18 -12.90 -37.38 -4.93
N ALA A 19 -13.26 -36.54 -5.91
CA ALA A 19 -12.39 -35.56 -6.51
C ALA A 19 -11.98 -34.51 -5.45
N CYS A 20 -10.68 -34.28 -5.32
CA CYS A 20 -10.04 -33.02 -4.94
C CYS A 20 -8.54 -33.30 -4.81
N GLY A 21 -7.83 -33.24 -5.95
CA GLY A 21 -6.38 -33.12 -5.89
C GLY A 21 -6.05 -31.78 -5.23
N PRO A 22 -5.08 -31.72 -4.30
CA PRO A 22 -4.61 -30.44 -3.79
C PRO A 22 -3.91 -29.76 -4.96
N GLY A 23 -4.57 -28.77 -5.56
CA GLY A 23 -3.87 -27.81 -6.41
C GLY A 23 -2.76 -27.20 -5.55
N GLU A 24 -1.51 -27.43 -5.93
CA GLU A 24 -0.34 -26.96 -5.21
C GLU A 24 -0.51 -25.44 -5.01
N ALA A 25 -0.57 -25.01 -3.75
CA ALA A 25 -0.71 -23.61 -3.41
C ALA A 25 0.52 -22.89 -3.98
N ARG A 26 0.34 -22.11 -5.04
CA ARG A 26 1.42 -21.36 -5.68
C ARG A 26 1.98 -20.39 -4.65
N ALA A 27 3.30 -20.40 -4.49
CA ALA A 27 3.97 -19.43 -3.64
C ALA A 27 3.68 -18.01 -4.18
N PRO A 28 3.35 -17.04 -3.30
CA PRO A 28 3.09 -15.67 -3.73
C PRO A 28 4.34 -15.08 -4.40
N ASN A 29 4.12 -14.26 -5.43
CA ASN A 29 5.20 -13.61 -6.16
C ASN A 29 6.00 -12.67 -5.24
N PRO A 30 7.31 -12.49 -5.49
CA PRO A 30 8.07 -11.44 -4.82
C PRO A 30 7.50 -10.07 -5.21
N THR A 31 7.24 -9.22 -4.21
CA THR A 31 6.74 -7.86 -4.44
C THR A 31 7.81 -6.81 -4.22
N ARG A 32 7.80 -5.75 -5.03
CA ARG A 32 8.69 -4.58 -4.93
C ARG A 32 7.88 -3.32 -4.70
N PRO A 33 8.38 -2.37 -3.87
CA PRO A 33 7.73 -1.08 -3.74
C PRO A 33 7.88 -0.27 -5.03
N LEU A 34 6.93 0.63 -5.28
CA LEU A 34 7.06 1.63 -6.32
C LEU A 34 8.28 2.51 -6.01
N ASP A 35 9.15 2.70 -7.00
CA ASP A 35 10.34 3.54 -6.82
C ASP A 35 9.92 5.00 -6.57
N GLU A 36 10.69 5.69 -5.75
CA GLU A 36 10.39 7.06 -5.32
C GLU A 36 10.25 8.03 -6.49
N ARG A 37 11.12 7.95 -7.52
CA ARG A 37 11.04 8.83 -8.69
C ARG A 37 9.74 8.59 -9.45
N ARG A 38 9.35 7.34 -9.64
CA ARG A 38 8.08 7.00 -10.29
C ARG A 38 6.88 7.42 -9.44
N ALA A 39 6.95 7.24 -8.12
CA ALA A 39 5.91 7.71 -7.21
C ALA A 39 5.72 9.22 -7.32
N ILE A 40 6.80 10.00 -7.36
CA ILE A 40 6.76 11.46 -7.54
C ILE A 40 6.07 11.84 -8.87
N GLU A 41 6.38 11.17 -9.98
CA GLU A 41 5.71 11.41 -11.26
C GLU A 41 4.19 11.17 -11.17
N VAL A 42 3.79 10.06 -10.54
CA VAL A 42 2.38 9.70 -10.34
C VAL A 42 1.68 10.72 -9.45
N ILE A 43 2.31 11.15 -8.36
CA ILE A 43 1.78 12.15 -7.43
C ILE A 43 1.57 13.48 -8.15
N ARG A 44 2.55 13.98 -8.91
CA ARG A 44 2.44 15.24 -9.67
C ARG A 44 1.30 15.18 -10.69
N LYS A 45 1.16 14.04 -11.38
CA LYS A 45 0.06 13.81 -12.32
C LYS A 45 -1.29 13.79 -11.61
N ALA A 46 -1.40 13.10 -10.48
CA ALA A 46 -2.63 13.02 -9.69
C ALA A 46 -3.09 14.39 -9.17
N ILE A 47 -2.16 15.22 -8.66
CA ILE A 47 -2.44 16.61 -8.26
C ILE A 47 -2.98 17.42 -9.45
N SER A 48 -2.37 17.24 -10.63
CA SER A 48 -2.80 17.94 -11.85
C SER A 48 -4.19 17.50 -12.32
N LEU A 49 -4.56 16.23 -12.13
CA LEU A 49 -5.89 15.71 -12.46
C LEU A 49 -6.99 16.32 -11.58
N GLU A 50 -6.66 16.73 -10.36
CA GLU A 50 -7.55 17.45 -9.44
C GLU A 50 -7.68 18.96 -9.74
N GLY A 51 -7.04 19.42 -10.83
CA GLY A 51 -7.03 20.82 -11.25
C GLY A 51 -6.07 21.71 -10.47
N GLU A 52 -5.23 21.13 -9.62
CA GLU A 52 -4.22 21.83 -8.85
C GLU A 52 -2.86 21.83 -9.57
N LYS A 53 -1.96 22.75 -9.20
CA LYS A 53 -0.60 22.81 -9.78
C LYS A 53 0.42 22.19 -8.84
N PRO A 54 1.13 21.12 -9.24
CA PRO A 54 2.18 20.53 -8.41
C PRO A 54 3.39 21.47 -8.31
N ALA A 55 3.80 21.77 -7.09
CA ALA A 55 4.98 22.57 -6.77
C ALA A 55 6.20 21.68 -6.47
N ALA A 56 7.37 22.31 -6.37
CA ALA A 56 8.60 21.62 -5.96
C ALA A 56 8.48 21.09 -4.51
N GLY A 57 9.21 20.01 -4.24
CA GLY A 57 9.37 19.49 -2.89
C GLY A 57 10.08 20.48 -1.97
N ARG A 58 9.84 20.33 -0.67
CA ARG A 58 10.42 21.19 0.38
C ARG A 58 10.63 20.42 1.67
N ASP A 59 11.57 20.87 2.46
CA ASP A 59 11.74 20.39 3.83
C ASP A 59 10.83 21.16 4.78
N VAL A 60 10.17 20.43 5.68
CA VAL A 60 9.32 21.00 6.73
C VAL A 60 9.66 20.39 8.08
N THR A 61 9.54 21.18 9.14
CA THR A 61 9.79 20.70 10.50
C THR A 61 8.52 20.08 11.10
N LEU A 62 8.65 18.87 11.64
CA LEU A 62 7.59 18.19 12.37
C LEU A 62 7.38 18.84 13.75
N VAL A 63 6.12 19.13 14.05
CA VAL A 63 5.74 19.73 15.35
C VAL A 63 6.09 18.76 16.48
N GLY A 64 6.66 19.29 17.57
CA GLY A 64 6.94 18.53 18.79
C GLY A 64 8.20 17.66 18.76
N THR A 65 8.76 17.36 17.59
CA THR A 65 10.02 16.57 17.49
C THR A 65 11.19 17.35 16.92
N GLY A 66 10.94 18.41 16.15
CA GLY A 66 11.99 19.20 15.50
C GLY A 66 12.68 18.47 14.34
N LYS A 67 12.28 17.21 14.03
CA LYS A 67 12.82 16.48 12.89
C LYS A 67 12.32 17.07 11.58
N THR A 68 13.15 16.99 10.54
CA THR A 68 12.81 17.44 9.19
C THR A 68 12.13 16.32 8.42
N LEU A 69 10.93 16.58 7.91
CA LEU A 69 10.23 15.76 6.94
C LEU A 69 10.43 16.38 5.55
N ARG A 70 10.83 15.56 4.57
CA ARG A 70 10.81 15.94 3.16
C ARG A 70 9.39 15.79 2.61
N VAL A 71 8.85 16.88 2.08
CA VAL A 71 7.66 16.88 1.22
C VAL A 71 8.15 16.75 -0.21
N ASP A 72 7.79 15.67 -0.90
CA ASP A 72 8.28 15.42 -2.27
C ASP A 72 7.56 16.27 -3.30
N VAL A 73 6.26 16.47 -3.10
CA VAL A 73 5.42 17.26 -3.99
C VAL A 73 4.53 18.18 -3.19
N GLY A 74 4.79 19.48 -3.28
CA GLY A 74 3.89 20.51 -2.78
C GLY A 74 2.75 20.81 -3.76
N VAL A 75 1.81 21.66 -3.34
CA VAL A 75 0.80 22.23 -4.23
C VAL A 75 0.95 23.75 -4.25
N GLU A 76 0.97 24.35 -5.45
CA GLU A 76 1.17 25.79 -5.63
C GLU A 76 0.03 26.57 -4.97
N GLY A 77 0.37 27.61 -4.20
CA GLY A 77 -0.62 28.40 -3.46
C GLY A 77 -1.17 27.72 -2.19
N HIS A 78 -0.64 26.54 -1.83
CA HIS A 78 -1.10 25.77 -0.67
C HIS A 78 0.06 25.29 0.23
N GLU A 79 -0.20 25.28 1.54
CA GLU A 79 0.77 24.81 2.54
C GLU A 79 0.77 23.28 2.70
N TYR A 80 -0.29 22.60 2.28
CA TYR A 80 -0.32 21.14 2.26
C TYR A 80 0.52 20.55 1.11
N GLY A 81 0.82 19.27 1.22
CA GLY A 81 1.61 18.54 0.24
C GLY A 81 1.62 17.04 0.53
N VAL A 82 2.36 16.32 -0.30
CA VAL A 82 2.49 14.86 -0.26
C VAL A 82 3.93 14.50 0.04
N ALA A 83 4.13 13.64 1.03
CA ALA A 83 5.40 12.99 1.34
C ALA A 83 5.29 11.49 1.06
N TYR A 84 6.16 10.97 0.21
CA TYR A 84 6.30 9.55 -0.11
C TYR A 84 7.38 8.96 0.80
N ILE A 85 6.96 8.15 1.77
CA ILE A 85 7.83 7.69 2.84
C ILE A 85 8.47 6.36 2.46
N THR A 86 9.78 6.40 2.20
CA THR A 86 10.58 5.19 1.98
C THR A 86 10.84 4.46 3.32
N ALA A 87 11.30 3.21 3.25
CA ALA A 87 11.72 2.47 4.44
C ALA A 87 12.86 3.17 5.18
N GLU A 88 13.75 3.85 4.44
CA GLU A 88 14.82 4.63 5.05
C GLU A 88 14.28 5.85 5.78
N ASP A 89 13.32 6.57 5.19
CA ASP A 89 12.71 7.74 5.83
C ASP A 89 11.93 7.35 7.07
N ALA A 90 11.16 6.27 6.99
CA ALA A 90 10.46 5.71 8.14
C ALA A 90 11.44 5.35 9.28
N SER A 91 12.60 4.77 8.96
CA SER A 91 13.63 4.45 9.95
C SER A 91 14.28 5.70 10.55
N LYS A 92 14.60 6.72 9.73
CA LYS A 92 15.20 7.99 10.19
C LYS A 92 14.24 8.81 11.06
N LEU A 93 12.98 8.87 10.66
CA LEU A 93 11.94 9.63 11.36
C LEU A 93 11.46 8.91 12.62
N GLY A 94 11.36 7.57 12.59
CA GLY A 94 10.93 6.77 13.73
C GLY A 94 9.60 7.27 14.28
N ASP A 95 9.53 7.43 15.60
CA ASP A 95 8.32 7.87 16.32
C ASP A 95 7.90 9.33 16.04
N ALA A 96 8.65 10.07 15.21
CA ALA A 96 8.28 11.44 14.84
C ALA A 96 7.14 11.51 13.83
N ILE A 97 6.88 10.42 13.11
CA ILE A 97 5.73 10.27 12.22
C ILE A 97 4.86 9.12 12.73
N PRO A 98 3.53 9.15 12.48
CA PRO A 98 2.69 7.99 12.77
C PRO A 98 3.20 6.75 12.02
N PRO A 99 2.91 5.53 12.48
CA PRO A 99 3.22 4.32 11.72
C PRO A 99 2.35 4.25 10.46
N LYS A 100 2.80 3.45 9.48
CA LYS A 100 2.05 3.22 8.24
C LYS A 100 0.59 2.84 8.52
N ASN A 101 -0.33 3.33 7.70
CA ASN A 101 -1.71 2.90 7.73
C ASN A 101 -1.84 1.52 7.07
N ASN A 102 -2.79 0.73 7.55
CA ASN A 102 -3.27 -0.44 6.81
C ASN A 102 -4.04 0.00 5.55
N PRO A 103 -4.20 -0.87 4.54
CA PRO A 103 -4.88 -0.53 3.29
C PRO A 103 -6.30 0.04 3.46
N ASP A 104 -7.04 -0.44 4.47
CA ASP A 104 -8.42 0.00 4.75
C ASP A 104 -8.50 1.14 5.77
N GLU A 105 -7.34 1.63 6.25
CA GLU A 105 -7.28 2.74 7.20
C GLU A 105 -7.13 4.10 6.48
N LYS A 106 -7.57 5.16 7.18
CA LYS A 106 -7.38 6.53 6.71
C LYS A 106 -5.91 6.85 6.51
N LEU A 107 -5.62 7.62 5.46
CA LEU A 107 -4.28 8.14 5.17
C LEU A 107 -3.72 8.88 6.39
N ARG A 108 -2.42 8.66 6.66
CA ARG A 108 -1.73 9.31 7.76
C ARG A 108 -1.41 10.76 7.39
N LEU A 109 -1.61 11.66 8.34
CA LEU A 109 -1.27 13.07 8.19
C LEU A 109 -0.23 13.44 9.25
N ALA A 110 0.84 14.11 8.83
CA ALA A 110 1.76 14.79 9.72
C ALA A 110 1.34 16.26 9.89
N ARG A 111 1.43 16.76 11.13
CA ARG A 111 1.28 18.19 11.43
C ARG A 111 2.66 18.83 11.38
N VAL A 112 2.78 19.90 10.60
CA VAL A 112 4.06 20.61 10.38
C VAL A 112 3.91 22.11 10.63
N GLY A 113 5.04 22.79 10.78
CA GLY A 113 5.09 24.22 11.09
C GLY A 113 4.98 24.52 12.59
N GLU A 114 5.00 25.81 12.96
CA GLU A 114 5.02 26.22 14.37
C GLU A 114 3.70 25.94 15.10
N THR A 115 2.57 26.11 14.39
CA THR A 115 1.21 25.95 14.93
C THR A 115 0.63 24.55 14.71
N GLY A 116 1.25 23.75 13.83
CA GLY A 116 0.74 22.43 13.43
C GLY A 116 -0.54 22.47 12.60
N GLU A 117 -0.90 23.63 12.04
CA GLU A 117 -2.08 23.81 11.19
C GLU A 117 -1.91 23.20 9.81
N VAL A 118 -0.66 23.13 9.32
CA VAL A 118 -0.32 22.57 8.03
C VAL A 118 -0.32 21.04 8.12
N ARG A 119 -1.05 20.39 7.20
CA ARG A 119 -1.14 18.93 7.12
C ARG A 119 -0.46 18.42 5.86
N ILE A 120 0.51 17.53 6.05
CA ILE A 120 1.18 16.80 4.98
C ILE A 120 0.68 15.36 5.02
N VAL A 121 0.25 14.82 3.87
CA VAL A 121 -0.12 13.40 3.80
C VAL A 121 1.14 12.55 3.67
N LEU A 122 1.17 11.46 4.43
CA LEU A 122 2.25 10.48 4.43
C LEU A 122 1.79 9.24 3.68
N LEU A 123 2.44 8.95 2.55
CA LEU A 123 2.15 7.81 1.69
C LEU A 123 3.33 6.84 1.79
N TYR A 124 3.16 5.73 2.52
CA TYR A 124 4.25 4.78 2.78
C TYR A 124 4.47 3.87 1.58
N GLN A 125 5.72 3.73 1.13
CA GLN A 125 6.07 2.89 -0.03
C GLN A 125 5.59 1.44 0.12
N ASP A 126 5.49 0.94 1.35
CA ASP A 126 5.03 -0.40 1.69
C ASP A 126 3.58 -0.66 1.25
N ASN A 127 2.78 0.40 1.08
CA ASN A 127 1.39 0.32 0.66
C ASN A 127 1.24 0.33 -0.88
N TYR A 128 2.33 0.62 -1.62
CA TYR A 128 2.33 0.73 -3.07
C TYR A 128 3.33 -0.27 -3.66
N ARG A 129 2.98 -1.55 -3.59
CA ARG A 129 3.83 -2.66 -4.07
C ARG A 129 3.23 -3.32 -5.30
N TYR A 130 4.10 -3.94 -6.08
CA TYR A 130 3.72 -4.73 -7.26
C TYR A 130 4.59 -5.99 -7.35
N ASP A 131 4.05 -7.04 -7.93
CA ASP A 131 4.75 -8.29 -8.22
C ASP A 131 5.86 -8.02 -9.24
N ASP A 132 7.04 -8.60 -9.05
CA ASP A 132 8.19 -8.40 -9.94
C ASP A 132 8.08 -9.10 -11.31
N LEU A 133 6.85 -9.45 -11.70
CA LEU A 133 6.47 -10.05 -12.99
C LEU A 133 7.16 -11.39 -13.29
N ILE A 134 7.72 -12.07 -12.28
CA ILE A 134 8.31 -13.40 -12.43
C ILE A 134 7.18 -14.44 -12.47
N GLY A 135 6.91 -15.00 -13.66
CA GLY A 135 5.90 -16.04 -13.89
C GLY A 135 4.64 -15.55 -14.62
N GLU A 136 3.73 -16.48 -14.97
CA GLU A 136 2.50 -16.18 -15.74
C GLU A 136 1.33 -15.64 -14.90
N GLY A 137 1.45 -15.63 -13.57
CA GLY A 137 0.45 -15.07 -12.67
C GLY A 137 0.80 -13.63 -12.29
N HIS A 138 -0.01 -12.66 -12.70
CA HIS A 138 0.12 -11.27 -12.29
C HIS A 138 -1.04 -10.92 -11.35
N GLU A 139 -0.82 -10.96 -10.04
CA GLU A 139 -1.86 -10.58 -9.07
C GLU A 139 -1.82 -9.06 -8.81
N GLN A 140 -0.62 -8.47 -8.81
CA GLN A 140 -0.43 -7.04 -8.59
C GLN A 140 0.58 -6.42 -9.56
N THR A 141 0.10 -5.62 -10.52
CA THR A 141 0.98 -4.95 -11.51
C THR A 141 1.45 -3.57 -11.04
N THR A 142 2.53 -3.05 -11.62
CA THR A 142 2.96 -1.65 -11.39
C THR A 142 1.82 -0.66 -11.69
N ILE A 143 1.03 -0.91 -12.73
CA ILE A 143 -0.13 -0.08 -13.09
C ILE A 143 -1.17 -0.07 -11.95
N THR A 144 -1.39 -1.21 -11.29
CA THR A 144 -2.29 -1.30 -10.13
C THR A 144 -1.75 -0.47 -8.97
N ALA A 145 -0.46 -0.59 -8.63
CA ALA A 145 0.16 0.20 -7.57
C ALA A 145 0.09 1.71 -7.85
N GLU A 146 0.39 2.14 -9.08
CA GLU A 146 0.27 3.54 -9.51
C GLU A 146 -1.16 4.05 -9.45
N ARG A 147 -2.15 3.22 -9.80
CA ARG A 147 -3.58 3.60 -9.69
C ARG A 147 -4.00 3.81 -8.25
N VAL A 148 -3.57 2.94 -7.33
CA VAL A 148 -3.86 3.10 -5.89
C VAL A 148 -3.21 4.38 -5.38
N LEU A 149 -1.92 4.60 -5.68
CA LEU A 149 -1.22 5.84 -5.32
C LEU A 149 -1.92 7.09 -5.88
N SER A 150 -2.32 7.05 -7.15
CA SER A 150 -3.01 8.17 -7.79
C SER A 150 -4.35 8.46 -7.13
N ARG A 151 -5.12 7.42 -6.79
CA ARG A 151 -6.40 7.56 -6.07
C ARG A 151 -6.20 8.18 -4.70
N ASP A 152 -5.26 7.68 -3.91
CA ASP A 152 -5.03 8.18 -2.54
C ASP A 152 -4.64 9.67 -2.55
N VAL A 153 -3.83 10.09 -3.53
CA VAL A 153 -3.49 11.50 -3.72
C VAL A 153 -4.73 12.32 -4.11
N GLN A 154 -5.55 11.84 -5.05
CA GLN A 154 -6.79 12.54 -5.46
C GLN A 154 -7.76 12.69 -4.28
N ASP A 155 -7.96 11.62 -3.51
CA ASP A 155 -8.80 11.61 -2.31
C ASP A 155 -8.28 12.62 -1.28
N PHE A 156 -6.96 12.67 -1.04
CA PHE A 156 -6.34 13.66 -0.17
C PHE A 156 -6.56 15.10 -0.67
N ILE A 157 -6.29 15.39 -1.94
CA ILE A 157 -6.41 16.73 -2.51
C ILE A 157 -7.86 17.20 -2.48
N THR A 158 -8.81 16.34 -2.88
CA THR A 158 -10.25 16.61 -2.76
C THR A 158 -10.62 16.96 -1.32
N HIS A 159 -10.14 16.18 -0.35
CA HIS A 159 -10.43 16.42 1.05
C HIS A 159 -9.79 17.71 1.57
N ALA A 160 -8.54 18.00 1.18
CA ALA A 160 -7.83 19.23 1.54
C ALA A 160 -8.53 20.48 1.00
N LYS A 161 -9.03 20.45 -0.24
CA LYS A 161 -9.82 21.54 -0.86
C LYS A 161 -11.07 21.89 -0.06
N THR A 162 -11.75 20.88 0.49
CA THR A 162 -12.98 21.09 1.27
C THR A 162 -12.73 21.58 2.71
N ARG A 163 -11.46 21.80 3.13
CA ARG A 163 -11.04 22.15 4.51
C ARG A 163 -11.61 21.22 5.60
N LYS A 164 -12.12 20.04 5.23
CA LYS A 164 -12.73 19.07 6.16
C LYS A 164 -11.72 18.11 6.77
N LEU A 165 -10.45 18.48 6.83
CA LEU A 165 -9.45 17.74 7.57
C LEU A 165 -9.82 17.84 9.07
N LYS A 166 -10.69 16.94 9.56
CA LYS A 166 -11.07 16.79 10.97
C LYS A 166 -10.54 15.45 11.47
#